data_AF-A0A9D2YQZ6-F1
#
_entry.id   AF-A0A9D2YQZ6-F1
#
_cell.length_a   1.000
_cell.length_b   1.000
_cell.length_c   1.000
_cell.angle_alpha   90.00
_cell.angle_beta   90.00
_cell.angle_gamma   90.00
#
_symmetry.space_group_name_H-M   'P 1'
#
loop_
_entity.id
_entity.type
_entity.pdbx_description
1 polymer ?
#
loop_
_entity_poly.entity_id
_entity_poly.type
_entity_poly.pdbx_seq_one_letter_code
_entity_poly.pdbx_strand_id
1 'polypeptide(L)'
;MFRKVSSRRRQDKLWYCRLSPNHKMLHFGDIEEDAENPPIETLQDKIPVSDIKGLLTGKDCPHMKENKGKQNKEVLDLAFSITYDVEEYSLNFVAPSRTDFCLWTDGLSVLLGREMSSESMRSELEILLSMEIKLRLLDLENISIPDNAPAIPKPPTNYNFCYDFSHNEQ
;
A
#
# COMPACT_ATOMS: atom_id res chain seq x y z
N MET A 1 7.83 -10.43 -8.46
CA MET A 1 7.89 -11.78 -9.06
C MET A 1 7.14 -12.75 -8.14
N PHE A 2 6.42 -13.71 -8.70
CA PHE A 2 5.55 -14.63 -7.97
C PHE A 2 5.77 -16.06 -8.43
N ARG A 3 5.59 -17.03 -7.53
CA ARG A 3 5.59 -18.46 -7.88
C ARG A 3 4.20 -18.87 -8.34
N LYS A 4 4.12 -19.71 -9.39
CA LYS A 4 2.84 -20.28 -9.81
C LYS A 4 2.28 -21.25 -8.77
N VAL A 5 1.00 -21.11 -8.47
CA VAL A 5 0.24 -22.04 -7.64
C VAL A 5 -0.12 -23.27 -8.51
N SER A 6 0.74 -24.29 -8.55
CA SER A 6 0.52 -25.52 -9.33
C SER A 6 0.56 -26.78 -8.46
N SER A 7 -0.36 -27.71 -8.73
CA SER A 7 -0.44 -29.03 -8.08
C SER A 7 0.66 -30.00 -8.56
N ARG A 8 1.27 -29.78 -9.73
CA ARG A 8 2.23 -30.73 -10.32
C ARG A 8 3.67 -30.29 -10.09
N ARG A 9 4.39 -31.08 -9.29
CA ARG A 9 5.86 -31.02 -9.12
C ARG A 9 6.54 -31.27 -10.47
N ARG A 10 6.92 -30.25 -11.23
CA ARG A 10 8.06 -30.39 -12.19
C ARG A 10 8.65 -29.13 -12.82
N GLN A 11 8.21 -27.92 -12.50
CA GLN A 11 8.97 -26.71 -12.84
C GLN A 11 8.50 -25.55 -11.96
N ASP A 12 9.42 -24.92 -11.24
CA ASP A 12 9.20 -23.67 -10.50
C ASP A 12 9.00 -22.53 -11.50
N LYS A 13 7.82 -22.50 -12.12
CA LYS A 13 7.47 -21.44 -13.07
C LYS A 13 7.19 -20.16 -12.30
N LEU A 14 7.94 -19.12 -12.64
CA LEU A 14 7.76 -17.78 -12.11
C LEU A 14 6.90 -16.97 -13.07
N TRP A 15 6.20 -16.00 -12.50
CA TRP A 15 5.44 -15.03 -13.26
C TRP A 15 5.59 -13.64 -12.62
N TYR A 16 5.33 -12.62 -13.41
CA TYR A 16 5.49 -11.24 -13.00
C TYR A 16 4.18 -10.48 -13.20
N CYS A 17 3.92 -9.52 -12.32
CA CYS A 17 2.78 -8.61 -12.41
C CYS A 17 3.27 -7.21 -12.08
N ARG A 18 2.83 -6.21 -12.83
CA ARG A 18 3.11 -4.79 -12.57
C ARG A 18 1.93 -3.92 -12.95
N LEU A 19 1.82 -2.80 -12.23
CA LEU A 19 0.94 -1.72 -12.60
C LEU A 19 1.56 -0.89 -13.73
N SER A 20 0.75 -0.52 -14.72
CA SER A 20 1.12 0.46 -15.74
C SER A 20 1.38 1.83 -15.11
N PRO A 21 2.31 2.66 -15.63
CA PRO A 21 2.63 3.97 -15.05
C PRO A 21 1.46 4.96 -14.91
N ASN A 22 0.39 4.79 -15.71
CA ASN A 22 -0.82 5.62 -15.62
C ASN A 22 -1.86 5.08 -14.61
N HIS A 23 -1.54 4.00 -13.90
CA HIS A 23 -2.37 3.32 -12.91
C HIS A 23 -3.69 2.71 -13.45
N LYS A 24 -3.80 2.46 -14.76
CA LYS A 24 -5.04 1.97 -15.39
C LYS A 24 -5.05 0.48 -15.73
N MET A 25 -3.89 -0.17 -15.81
CA MET A 25 -3.77 -1.56 -16.24
C MET A 25 -2.81 -2.33 -15.33
N LEU A 26 -3.19 -3.54 -14.93
CA LEU A 26 -2.25 -4.54 -14.41
C LEU A 26 -1.79 -5.41 -15.56
N HIS A 27 -0.49 -5.45 -15.81
CA HIS A 27 0.15 -6.30 -16.81
C HIS A 27 0.81 -7.48 -16.12
N PHE A 28 0.62 -8.69 -16.64
CA PHE A 28 1.22 -9.88 -16.08
C PHE A 28 1.56 -10.93 -17.15
N GLY A 29 2.39 -11.89 -16.76
CA GLY A 29 2.82 -12.96 -17.65
C GLY A 29 3.92 -13.81 -17.03
N ASP A 30 4.18 -14.95 -17.68
CA ASP A 30 5.27 -15.86 -17.30
C ASP A 30 6.63 -15.23 -17.59
N ILE A 31 7.60 -15.50 -16.72
CA ILE A 31 8.98 -15.04 -16.91
C ILE A 31 9.98 -16.16 -16.65
N GLU A 32 11.15 -16.04 -17.26
CA GLU A 32 12.32 -16.89 -16.97
C GLU A 32 13.03 -16.39 -15.71
N GLU A 33 13.78 -17.27 -15.02
CA GLU A 33 14.39 -16.99 -13.71
C GLU A 33 15.31 -15.74 -13.70
N ASP A 34 15.97 -15.42 -14.81
CA ASP A 34 16.93 -14.31 -14.90
C ASP A 34 16.28 -12.93 -15.19
N ALA A 35 14.96 -12.86 -15.38
CA ALA A 35 14.25 -11.64 -15.75
C ALA A 35 13.66 -10.91 -14.52
N GLU A 36 14.51 -10.21 -13.76
CA GLU A 36 14.10 -9.55 -12.51
C GLU A 36 13.10 -8.38 -12.73
N ASN A 37 13.17 -7.71 -13.89
CA ASN A 37 12.29 -6.60 -14.27
C ASN A 37 11.96 -6.62 -15.78
N PRO A 38 11.01 -7.47 -16.21
CA PRO A 38 10.62 -7.53 -17.62
C PRO A 38 10.05 -6.19 -18.12
N PRO A 39 10.38 -5.77 -19.36
CA PRO A 39 9.68 -4.68 -20.03
C PRO A 39 8.18 -4.93 -20.07
N ILE A 40 7.37 -3.87 -19.98
CA ILE A 40 5.91 -4.03 -19.92
C ILE A 40 5.34 -4.67 -21.20
N GLU A 41 6.01 -4.54 -22.35
CA GLU A 41 5.57 -5.13 -23.62
C GLU A 41 5.73 -6.65 -23.67
N THR A 42 6.56 -7.25 -22.81
CA THR A 42 6.74 -8.72 -22.79
C THR A 42 5.65 -9.43 -21.97
N LEU A 43 4.88 -8.69 -21.18
CA LEU A 43 3.78 -9.19 -20.37
C LEU A 43 2.51 -9.26 -21.23
N GLN A 44 2.10 -10.49 -21.56
CA GLN A 44 1.08 -10.77 -22.57
C GLN A 44 -0.34 -10.49 -22.08
N ASP A 45 -0.59 -10.69 -20.79
CA ASP A 45 -1.91 -10.59 -20.20
C ASP A 45 -2.10 -9.26 -19.47
N LYS A 46 -3.35 -8.77 -19.46
CA LYS A 46 -3.70 -7.49 -18.87
C LYS A 46 -5.10 -7.46 -18.28
N ILE A 47 -5.24 -6.79 -17.14
CA ILE A 47 -6.53 -6.50 -16.49
C ILE A 47 -6.65 -4.99 -16.33
N PRO A 48 -7.70 -4.35 -16.89
CA PRO A 48 -8.01 -2.97 -16.57
C PRO A 48 -8.33 -2.83 -15.08
N VAL A 49 -7.73 -1.82 -14.42
CA VAL A 49 -7.99 -1.54 -13.00
C VAL A 49 -9.47 -1.22 -12.76
N SER A 50 -10.15 -0.61 -13.74
CA SER A 50 -11.59 -0.38 -13.72
C SER A 50 -12.44 -1.64 -13.59
N ASP A 51 -11.90 -2.79 -14.02
CA ASP A 51 -12.64 -4.04 -14.10
C ASP A 51 -12.45 -4.88 -12.83
N ILE A 52 -11.55 -4.47 -11.93
CA ILE A 52 -11.32 -5.12 -10.65
C ILE A 52 -12.53 -4.89 -9.74
N LYS A 53 -13.11 -5.99 -9.25
CA LYS A 53 -14.27 -5.97 -8.35
C LYS A 53 -13.89 -6.13 -6.88
N GLY A 54 -12.79 -6.83 -6.60
CA GLY A 54 -12.42 -7.11 -5.24
C GLY A 54 -11.01 -7.66 -5.06
N LEU A 55 -10.58 -7.59 -3.80
CA LEU A 55 -9.35 -8.16 -3.27
C LEU A 55 -9.75 -9.14 -2.18
N LEU A 56 -9.30 -10.38 -2.31
CA LEU A 56 -9.47 -11.45 -1.34
C LEU A 56 -8.11 -11.81 -0.74
N THR A 57 -8.07 -12.24 0.51
CA THR A 57 -6.84 -12.60 1.22
C THR A 57 -6.98 -13.92 1.97
N GLY A 58 -5.88 -14.65 2.12
CA GLY A 58 -5.81 -15.90 2.87
C GLY A 58 -6.85 -16.93 2.43
N LYS A 59 -7.58 -17.48 3.41
CA LYS A 59 -8.59 -18.54 3.21
C LYS A 59 -9.73 -18.17 2.25
N ASP A 60 -9.96 -16.88 2.02
CA ASP A 60 -11.04 -16.42 1.14
C ASP A 60 -10.66 -16.52 -0.34
N CYS A 61 -9.35 -16.66 -0.64
CA CYS A 61 -8.84 -16.85 -1.99
C CYS A 61 -9.30 -18.18 -2.61
N PRO A 62 -9.74 -18.21 -3.88
CA PRO A 62 -10.20 -19.45 -4.54
C PRO A 62 -9.15 -20.57 -4.53
N HIS A 63 -7.90 -20.22 -4.84
CA HIS A 63 -6.76 -21.15 -4.87
C HIS A 63 -6.36 -21.69 -3.48
N MET A 64 -6.87 -21.10 -2.39
CA MET A 64 -6.71 -21.60 -1.03
C MET A 64 -7.89 -22.48 -0.60
N LYS A 65 -9.04 -22.45 -1.26
CA LYS A 65 -10.20 -23.28 -0.87
C LYS A 65 -10.10 -24.74 -1.32
N GLU A 66 -9.38 -25.01 -2.41
CA GLU A 66 -9.32 -26.34 -3.02
C GLU A 66 -8.44 -27.34 -2.24
N ASN A 67 -7.47 -26.86 -1.45
CA ASN A 67 -6.54 -27.70 -0.71
C ASN A 67 -7.06 -28.05 0.70
N LYS A 68 -8.04 -28.96 0.83
CA LYS A 68 -8.62 -29.38 2.13
C LYS A 68 -7.66 -30.13 3.09
N GLY A 69 -6.36 -30.22 2.78
CA GLY A 69 -5.32 -30.81 3.64
C GLY A 69 -4.74 -29.82 4.67
N LYS A 70 -3.66 -30.20 5.36
CA LYS A 70 -2.86 -29.30 6.21
C LYS A 70 -2.24 -28.20 5.34
N GLN A 71 -2.96 -27.09 5.16
CA GLN A 71 -2.43 -25.92 4.48
C GLN A 71 -1.29 -25.34 5.31
N ASN A 72 -0.18 -25.00 4.66
CA ASN A 72 0.90 -24.31 5.33
C ASN A 72 0.39 -22.91 5.71
N LYS A 73 0.30 -22.64 7.03
CA LYS A 73 -0.17 -21.36 7.56
C LYS A 73 0.60 -20.17 6.97
N GLU A 74 1.89 -20.33 6.74
CA GLU A 74 2.74 -19.29 6.14
C GLU A 74 2.31 -18.92 4.71
N VAL A 75 1.86 -19.91 3.92
CA VAL A 75 1.37 -19.65 2.56
C VAL A 75 0.02 -18.94 2.59
N LEU A 76 -0.84 -19.31 3.54
CA LEU A 76 -2.13 -18.65 3.73
C LEU A 76 -1.96 -17.17 4.09
N ASP A 77 -1.03 -16.87 4.99
CA ASP A 77 -0.77 -15.49 5.44
C ASP A 77 -0.18 -14.61 4.32
N LEU A 78 0.26 -15.20 3.20
CA LEU A 78 0.83 -14.52 2.03
C LEU A 78 -0.05 -14.60 0.77
N ALA A 79 -1.20 -15.27 0.85
CA ALA A 79 -2.09 -15.48 -0.29
C ALA A 79 -3.07 -14.32 -0.46
N PHE A 80 -3.20 -13.82 -1.69
CA PHE A 80 -4.23 -12.85 -2.05
C PHE A 80 -4.73 -13.09 -3.47
N SER A 81 -5.92 -12.60 -3.81
CA SER A 81 -6.51 -12.77 -5.14
C SER A 81 -7.27 -11.53 -5.57
N ILE A 82 -7.15 -11.18 -6.85
CA ILE A 82 -7.90 -10.09 -7.48
C ILE A 82 -9.06 -10.70 -8.25
N THR A 83 -10.30 -10.30 -7.97
CA THR A 83 -11.49 -10.69 -8.75
C THR A 83 -11.82 -9.59 -9.76
N TYR A 84 -12.18 -9.97 -10.99
CA TYR A 84 -12.46 -9.03 -12.08
C TYR A 84 -13.61 -9.51 -12.99
N ASP A 85 -14.19 -8.59 -13.77
CA ASP A 85 -15.51 -8.74 -14.44
C ASP A 85 -15.59 -9.78 -15.58
N VAL A 86 -14.50 -10.47 -15.90
CA VAL A 86 -14.49 -11.48 -16.96
C VAL A 86 -14.77 -12.84 -16.33
N GLU A 87 -16.00 -13.35 -16.51
CA GLU A 87 -16.38 -14.76 -16.22
C GLU A 87 -16.04 -15.27 -14.80
N GLU A 88 -16.15 -14.44 -13.76
CA GLU A 88 -15.80 -14.79 -12.37
C GLU A 88 -14.35 -15.29 -12.19
N TYR A 89 -13.43 -14.92 -13.09
CA TYR A 89 -12.04 -15.26 -12.93
C TYR A 89 -11.37 -14.47 -11.80
N SER A 90 -10.43 -15.14 -11.14
CA SER A 90 -9.56 -14.54 -10.12
C SER A 90 -8.11 -14.65 -10.53
N LEU A 91 -7.36 -13.57 -10.45
CA LEU A 91 -5.91 -13.61 -10.53
C LEU A 91 -5.35 -13.92 -9.14
N ASN A 92 -4.73 -15.09 -9.00
CA ASN A 92 -4.31 -15.66 -7.72
C ASN A 92 -2.82 -15.40 -7.48
N PHE A 93 -2.48 -14.96 -6.26
CA PHE A 93 -1.11 -14.61 -5.86
C PHE A 93 -0.73 -15.30 -4.56
N VAL A 94 0.55 -15.66 -4.47
CA VAL A 94 1.24 -15.96 -3.21
C VAL A 94 2.46 -15.05 -3.16
N ALA A 95 2.45 -14.07 -2.26
CA ALA A 95 3.54 -13.13 -2.11
C ALA A 95 4.84 -13.85 -1.70
N PRO A 96 6.00 -13.43 -2.20
CA PRO A 96 7.28 -14.05 -1.81
C PRO A 96 7.71 -13.65 -0.39
N SER A 97 7.21 -12.53 0.14
CA SER A 97 7.48 -12.06 1.50
C SER A 97 6.26 -11.34 2.10
N ARG A 98 6.27 -11.14 3.42
CA ARG A 98 5.25 -10.35 4.11
C ARG A 98 5.26 -8.88 3.65
N THR A 99 6.43 -8.33 3.36
CA THR A 99 6.57 -6.97 2.84
C THR A 99 5.87 -6.84 1.49
N ASP A 100 6.12 -7.78 0.57
CA ASP A 100 5.45 -7.78 -0.74
C ASP A 100 3.95 -7.95 -0.60
N PHE A 101 3.50 -8.82 0.32
CA PHE A 101 2.08 -8.97 0.62
C PHE A 101 1.44 -7.64 1.04
N CYS A 102 2.04 -6.93 2.00
CA CYS A 102 1.57 -5.61 2.44
C CYS A 102 1.55 -4.60 1.28
N LEU A 103 2.65 -4.49 0.52
CA LEU A 103 2.75 -3.56 -0.61
C LEU A 103 1.66 -3.80 -1.67
N TRP A 104 1.44 -5.06 -2.05
CA TRP A 104 0.42 -5.40 -3.04
C TRP A 104 -0.99 -5.18 -2.51
N THR A 105 -1.29 -5.65 -1.30
CA THR A 105 -2.65 -5.53 -0.75
C THR A 105 -3.04 -4.09 -0.45
N ASP A 106 -2.13 -3.27 0.05
CA ASP A 106 -2.38 -1.84 0.27
C ASP A 106 -2.46 -1.08 -1.05
N GLY A 107 -1.54 -1.32 -1.98
CA GLY A 107 -1.57 -0.69 -3.31
C GLY A 107 -2.86 -1.01 -4.07
N LEU A 108 -3.30 -2.26 -4.07
CA LEU A 108 -4.58 -2.67 -4.67
C LEU A 108 -5.78 -2.07 -3.92
N SER A 109 -5.72 -1.95 -2.59
CA SER A 109 -6.78 -1.28 -1.82
C SER A 109 -6.93 0.18 -2.22
N VAL A 110 -5.82 0.90 -2.41
CA VAL A 110 -5.83 2.29 -2.89
C VAL A 110 -6.42 2.40 -4.30
N LEU A 111 -6.05 1.50 -5.21
CA LEU A 111 -6.62 1.47 -6.58
C LEU A 111 -8.14 1.23 -6.56
N LEU A 112 -8.65 0.53 -5.55
CA LEU A 112 -10.07 0.31 -5.32
C LEU A 112 -10.76 1.41 -4.50
N GLY A 113 -10.05 2.50 -4.18
CA GLY A 113 -10.58 3.61 -3.38
C GLY A 113 -10.78 3.27 -1.90
N ARG A 114 -10.07 2.27 -1.39
CA ARG A 114 -10.10 1.83 0.02
C ARG A 114 -8.84 2.32 0.74
N GLU A 115 -8.91 2.37 2.06
CA GLU A 115 -7.75 2.71 2.89
C GLU A 115 -6.72 1.57 2.90
N MET A 116 -5.44 1.94 3.07
CA MET A 116 -4.35 1.00 3.33
C MET A 116 -4.46 0.51 4.79
N SER A 117 -4.36 -0.80 5.00
CA SER A 117 -4.64 -1.42 6.30
C SER A 117 -3.50 -2.25 6.87
N SER A 118 -2.40 -2.42 6.11
CA SER A 118 -1.30 -3.26 6.55
C SER A 118 -0.57 -2.68 7.77
N GLU A 119 0.05 -3.59 8.53
CA GLU A 119 0.94 -3.22 9.64
C GLU A 119 2.15 -2.38 9.15
N SER A 120 2.62 -2.64 7.93
CA SER A 120 3.71 -1.89 7.30
C SER A 120 3.33 -0.43 7.11
N MET A 121 2.14 -0.16 6.56
CA MET A 121 1.64 1.22 6.39
C MET A 121 1.52 1.95 7.72
N ARG A 122 0.98 1.29 8.76
CA ARG A 122 0.84 1.90 10.09
C ARG A 122 2.18 2.25 10.71
N SER A 123 3.16 1.34 10.62
CA SER A 123 4.52 1.55 11.12
C SER A 123 5.23 2.69 10.38
N GLU A 124 5.16 2.69 9.04
CA GLU A 124 5.76 3.76 8.22
C GLU A 124 5.12 5.12 8.51
N LEU A 125 3.79 5.17 8.64
CA LEU A 125 3.07 6.39 9.02
C LEU A 125 3.51 6.90 10.38
N GLU A 126 3.67 6.03 11.37
CA GLU A 126 4.13 6.40 12.70
C GLU A 126 5.56 6.98 12.67
N ILE A 127 6.47 6.37 11.91
CA ILE A 127 7.85 6.86 11.75
C ILE A 127 7.84 8.25 11.12
N LEU A 128 7.14 8.42 10.00
CA LEU A 128 7.07 9.69 9.27
C LEU A 128 6.43 10.79 10.11
N LEU A 129 5.30 10.48 10.76
CA LEU A 129 4.60 11.42 11.62
C LEU A 129 5.43 11.79 12.85
N SER A 130 6.10 10.82 13.47
CA SER A 130 7.00 11.08 14.60
C SER A 130 8.12 12.03 14.21
N MET A 131 8.73 11.84 13.04
CA MET A 131 9.75 12.74 12.52
C MET A 131 9.21 14.15 12.29
N GLU A 132 8.07 14.29 11.61
CA GLU A 132 7.44 15.60 11.36
C GLU A 132 7.10 16.32 12.66
N ILE A 133 6.47 15.62 13.62
CA ILE A 133 6.13 16.20 14.93
C ILE A 133 7.40 16.65 15.66
N LYS A 134 8.46 15.83 15.68
CA LYS A 134 9.74 16.21 16.31
C LYS A 134 10.32 17.47 15.68
N LEU A 135 10.27 17.61 14.35
CA LEU A 135 10.73 18.82 13.65
C LEU A 135 9.90 20.06 14.06
N ARG A 136 8.58 19.93 14.18
CA ARG A 136 7.70 21.03 14.63
C ARG A 136 7.91 21.42 16.08
N LEU A 137 8.41 20.51 16.92
CA LEU A 137 8.63 20.74 18.34
C LEU A 137 10.06 21.22 18.67
N LEU A 138 10.93 21.42 17.68
CA LEU A 138 12.30 21.90 17.90
C LEU A 138 12.33 23.24 18.66
N ASP A 139 11.48 24.19 18.29
CA ASP A 139 11.41 25.51 18.94
C ASP A 139 10.84 25.45 20.37
N LEU A 140 10.26 24.32 20.75
CA LEU A 140 9.66 24.09 22.07
C LEU A 140 10.55 23.23 22.97
N GLU A 141 11.81 23.04 22.62
CA GLU A 141 12.75 22.29 23.44
C GLU A 141 12.88 22.91 24.83
N ASN A 142 12.69 22.09 25.88
CA ASN A 142 12.68 22.51 27.29
C ASN A 142 11.53 23.44 27.71
N ILE A 143 10.51 23.64 26.86
CA ILE A 143 9.28 24.37 27.22
C ILE A 143 8.23 23.36 27.68
N SER A 144 7.57 23.62 28.82
CA SER A 144 6.48 22.78 29.29
C SER A 144 5.25 22.93 28.39
N ILE A 145 4.85 21.86 27.73
CA ILE A 145 3.62 21.82 26.91
C ILE A 145 2.42 21.64 27.86
N PRO A 146 1.43 22.55 27.85
CA PRO A 146 0.25 22.42 28.70
C PRO A 146 -0.67 21.30 28.20
N ASP A 147 -1.26 20.53 29.12
CA ASP A 147 -2.21 19.45 28.78
C ASP A 147 -3.53 19.97 28.19
N ASN A 148 -3.90 21.20 28.55
CA ASN A 148 -5.11 21.86 28.06
C ASN A 148 -4.74 23.13 27.27
N ALA A 149 -5.51 23.41 26.23
CA ALA A 149 -5.34 24.62 25.44
C ALA A 149 -5.47 25.87 26.34
N PRO A 150 -4.51 26.81 26.31
CA PRO A 150 -4.62 28.06 27.04
C PRO A 150 -5.87 28.86 26.61
N ALA A 151 -6.47 29.58 27.55
CA ALA A 151 -7.62 30.42 27.24
C ALA A 151 -7.23 31.52 26.26
N ILE A 152 -7.96 31.62 25.14
CA ILE A 152 -7.75 32.69 24.16
C ILE A 152 -8.26 34.00 24.81
N PRO A 153 -7.40 35.03 24.97
CA PRO A 153 -7.82 36.29 25.55
C PRO A 153 -8.84 37.01 24.65
N LYS A 154 -9.67 37.87 25.23
CA LYS A 154 -10.54 38.75 24.45
C LYS A 154 -9.70 39.63 23.53
N PRO A 155 -10.18 39.98 22.33
CA PRO A 155 -9.50 40.92 21.46
C PRO A 155 -9.17 42.23 22.20
N PRO A 156 -8.03 42.88 21.89
CA PRO A 156 -7.69 44.19 22.42
C PRO A 156 -8.80 45.22 22.14
N THR A 157 -8.92 46.24 22.99
CA THR A 157 -9.93 47.30 22.83
C THR A 157 -9.63 48.25 21.68
N ASN A 158 -8.40 48.26 21.17
CA ASN A 158 -7.95 49.07 20.05
C ASN A 158 -6.78 48.38 19.31
N TYR A 159 -6.43 48.90 18.14
CA TYR A 159 -5.35 48.39 17.28
C TYR A 159 -4.19 49.39 17.16
N ASN A 160 -3.94 50.19 18.19
CA ASN A 160 -2.79 51.11 18.22
C ASN A 160 -1.55 50.33 18.62
N PHE A 161 -0.89 49.69 17.65
CA PHE A 161 0.29 48.85 17.90
C PHE A 161 1.50 49.68 18.36
N CYS A 162 2.31 49.11 19.27
CA CYS A 162 3.52 49.77 19.78
C CYS A 162 4.67 49.82 18.75
N TYR A 163 4.59 49.02 17.68
CA TYR A 163 5.60 48.94 16.62
C TYR A 163 4.93 49.20 15.28
N ASP A 164 5.58 50.00 14.44
CA ASP A 164 5.18 50.19 13.06
C ASP A 164 6.04 49.28 12.17
N PHE A 165 5.39 48.34 11.48
CA PHE A 165 6.03 47.41 10.56
C PHE A 165 6.02 47.91 9.12
N SER A 166 5.56 49.14 8.86
CA SER A 166 5.49 49.74 7.52
C SER A 166 6.85 49.99 6.85
N HIS A 167 7.96 49.91 7.58
CA HIS A 167 9.30 50.28 7.10
C HIS A 167 10.29 49.11 6.87
N ASN A 168 9.87 47.84 6.96
CA ASN A 168 10.77 46.69 6.77
C ASN A 168 10.83 46.14 5.33
N GLU A 169 10.43 46.92 4.32
CA GLU A 169 10.73 46.64 2.90
C GLU A 169 11.91 47.49 2.43
N GLN A 170 13.15 47.02 2.68
CA GLN A 170 14.35 47.39 1.90
C GLN A 170 15.43 46.33 2.00
#